data_AF-A0A531MAG1-F1
#
_entry.id   AF-A0A531MAG1-F1
#
_cell.length_a   1.000
_cell.length_b   1.000
_cell.length_c   1.000
_cell.angle_alpha   90.00
_cell.angle_beta   90.00
_cell.angle_gamma   90.00
#
_symmetry.space_group_name_H-M   'P 1'
#
loop_
_entity.id
_entity.type
_entity.pdbx_description
1 polymer ?
#
loop_
_entity_poly.entity_id
_entity_poly.type
_entity_poly.pdbx_seq_one_letter_code
_entity_poly.pdbx_strand_id
1 'polypeptide(L)' 'MAEIASGMVLRLADDASVQHVGDGAVVLLARSGQLYTCNGTTEAFLDKVDGARSLDQIVDLLSDEFEVDKAML' A
#
# COMPACT_ATOMS: atom_id res chain seq x y z
N MET A 1 -16.72 -9.46 -0.31
CA MET A 1 -15.35 -8.92 -0.43
C MET A 1 -15.04 -8.94 -1.92
N ALA A 2 -14.67 -7.81 -2.52
CA ALA A 2 -14.25 -7.80 -3.92
C ALA A 2 -12.88 -8.46 -4.04
N GLU A 3 -12.67 -9.22 -5.10
CA GLU A 3 -11.38 -9.82 -5.41
C GLU A 3 -10.41 -8.73 -5.88
N ILE A 4 -9.17 -8.76 -5.39
CA ILE A 4 -8.10 -7.86 -5.84
C ILE A 4 -7.32 -8.57 -6.94
N ALA A 5 -7.23 -7.97 -8.12
CA ALA A 5 -6.54 -8.53 -9.28
C ALA A 5 -5.36 -7.65 -9.73
N SER A 6 -4.37 -8.25 -10.40
CA SER A 6 -3.12 -7.58 -10.80
C SER A 6 -3.31 -6.32 -11.66
N GLY A 7 -4.32 -6.31 -12.53
CA GLY A 7 -4.63 -5.15 -13.38
C GLY A 7 -5.36 -4.01 -12.67
N MET A 8 -5.73 -4.16 -11.39
CA MET A 8 -6.50 -3.13 -10.68
C MET A 8 -5.64 -1.93 -10.32
N VAL A 9 -6.19 -0.73 -10.49
CA VAL A 9 -5.61 0.52 -9.99
C VAL A 9 -6.17 0.79 -8.61
N LEU A 10 -5.29 0.80 -7.61
CA LEU A 10 -5.67 0.98 -6.21
C LEU A 10 -5.52 2.46 -5.81
N ARG A 11 -6.39 2.91 -4.92
CA ARG A 11 -6.29 4.22 -4.27
C ARG A 11 -6.75 4.10 -2.82
N LEU A 12 -6.25 4.98 -1.97
CA LEU A 12 -6.78 5.12 -0.62
C LEU A 12 -8.24 5.58 -0.67
N ALA A 13 -9.03 5.13 0.30
CA ALA A 13 -10.38 5.65 0.48
C ALA A 13 -10.32 7.13 0.89
N ASP A 14 -11.34 7.91 0.52
CA ASP A 14 -11.35 9.36 0.78
C ASP A 14 -11.32 9.73 2.28
N ASP A 15 -11.66 8.78 3.16
CA ASP A 15 -11.60 8.92 4.62
C ASP A 15 -10.39 8.23 5.26
N ALA A 16 -9.50 7.64 4.47
CA ALA A 16 -8.25 7.07 4.95
C ALA A 16 -7.15 8.13 4.89
N SER A 17 -6.36 8.22 5.96
CA SER A 17 -5.13 9.02 6.00
C SER A 17 -3.97 8.14 6.40
N VAL A 18 -2.81 8.35 5.76
CA VAL A 18 -1.56 7.65 6.06
C VAL A 18 -0.60 8.65 6.68
N GLN A 19 0.09 8.25 7.74
CA GLN A 19 1.12 9.03 8.40
C GLN A 19 2.35 8.17 8.64
N HIS A 20 3.53 8.68 8.27
CA HIS A 20 4.80 8.04 8.55
C HIS A 20 5.17 8.21 10.03
N VAL A 21 5.53 7.12 10.71
CA VAL A 21 5.85 7.09 12.15
C VAL A 21 6.99 6.10 12.39
N GLY A 22 8.19 6.64 12.62
CA GLY A 22 9.39 5.81 12.80
C GLY A 22 9.74 5.07 11.51
N ASP A 23 9.95 3.76 11.60
CA ASP A 23 10.29 2.88 10.46
C ASP A 23 9.04 2.17 9.88
N GLY A 24 7.90 2.86 9.89
CA GLY A 24 6.62 2.34 9.43
C GLY A 24 5.58 3.44 9.31
N ALA A 25 4.33 3.04 9.09
CA ALA A 25 3.23 3.97 8.90
C ALA A 25 2.03 3.66 9.80
N VAL A 26 1.13 4.63 9.95
CA VAL A 26 -0.16 4.48 10.59
C VAL A 26 -1.25 4.90 9.61
N VAL A 27 -2.27 4.05 9.45
CA VAL A 27 -3.48 4.35 8.68
C VAL A 27 -4.62 4.65 9.64
N LEU A 28 -5.19 5.85 9.53
CA LEU A 28 -6.39 6.27 10.26
C LEU A 28 -7.59 6.29 9.31
N LEU A 29 -8.64 5.56 9.67
CA LEU A 29 -9.96 5.66 9.04
C LEU A 29 -10.80 6.70 9.78
N ALA A 30 -10.94 7.90 9.22
CA ALA A 30 -11.58 9.04 9.88
C ALA A 30 -13.05 8.80 10.23
N ARG A 31 -13.77 7.96 9.47
CA ARG A 31 -15.18 7.65 9.74
C ARG A 31 -15.38 6.78 10.98
N SER A 32 -14.51 5.81 11.21
CA SER A 32 -14.64 4.86 12.33
C SER A 32 -13.70 5.17 13.50
N GLY A 33 -12.68 6.00 13.29
CA GLY A 33 -11.59 6.23 14.24
C GLY A 33 -10.63 5.05 14.38
N GLN A 34 -10.75 4.03 13.52
CA GLN A 34 -9.87 2.87 13.55
C GLN A 34 -8.46 3.24 13.08
N LEU A 35 -7.47 2.72 13.81
CA LEU A 35 -6.06 2.91 13.54
C LEU A 35 -5.40 1.57 13.25
N TYR A 36 -4.58 1.54 12.21
CA TYR A 36 -3.79 0.38 11.80
C TYR A 36 -2.32 0.78 11.74
N THR A 37 -1.44 -0.04 12.33
CA THR A 37 0.00 0.12 12.21
C THR A 37 0.53 -0.72 11.07
N CYS A 38 1.43 -0.15 10.29
CA CYS A 38 2.05 -0.74 9.12
C CYS A 38 3.55 -0.88 9.37
N ASN A 39 4.13 -2.01 8.97
CA ASN A 39 5.58 -2.15 8.90
C ASN A 39 6.15 -1.40 7.69
N GLY A 40 7.47 -1.26 7.61
CA GLY A 40 8.14 -0.54 6.52
C GLY A 40 7.83 -1.09 5.12
N THR A 41 7.64 -2.39 4.95
CA THR A 41 7.24 -2.96 3.64
C THR A 41 5.82 -2.53 3.24
N THR A 42 4.88 -2.49 4.19
CA THR A 42 3.51 -2.01 3.94
C THR A 42 3.49 -0.52 3.66
N GLU A 43 4.31 0.26 4.38
CA GLU A 43 4.53 1.69 4.11
C GLU A 43 5.04 1.91 2.68
N ALA A 44 6.10 1.19 2.28
CA ALA A 44 6.64 1.27 0.93
C ALA A 44 5.62 0.90 -0.17
N PHE A 45 4.70 -0.02 0.12
CA PHE A 45 3.56 -0.31 -0.75
C PHE A 45 2.59 0.87 -0.82
N LEU A 46 2.18 1.43 0.33
CA LEU A 46 1.23 2.54 0.41
C LEU A 46 1.74 3.80 -0.30
N ASP A 47 3.04 4.07 -0.26
CA ASP A 47 3.68 5.20 -0.97
C ASP A 47 3.61 5.07 -2.50
N LYS A 48 3.41 3.85 -2.99
CA LYS A 48 3.26 3.54 -4.42
C LYS A 48 1.80 3.49 -4.87
N VAL A 49 0.85 3.46 -3.95
CA VAL A 49 -0.59 3.49 -4.24
C VAL A 49 -1.03 4.93 -4.50
N ASP A 50 -0.88 5.38 -5.74
CA ASP A 50 -1.16 6.75 -6.18
C ASP A 50 -2.48 6.91 -6.94
N GLY A 51 -3.23 5.84 -7.16
CA GLY A 51 -4.44 5.87 -7.98
C GLY A 51 -4.19 5.92 -9.49
N ALA A 52 -2.95 5.71 -9.94
CA ALA A 52 -2.58 5.69 -11.36
C ALA A 52 -1.93 4.37 -11.78
N ARG A 53 -1.04 3.79 -10.96
CA ARG A 53 -0.39 2.51 -11.24
C ARG A 53 -1.30 1.31 -10.96
N SER A 54 -1.21 0.28 -11.78
CA SER A 54 -1.84 -1.00 -11.47
C SER A 54 -1.12 -1.70 -10.32
N LEU A 55 -1.78 -2.64 -9.67
CA LEU A 55 -1.18 -3.48 -8.65
C LEU A 55 0.07 -4.19 -9.17
N ASP A 56 0.03 -4.72 -10.39
CA ASP A 56 1.17 -5.39 -11.02
C ASP A 56 2.42 -4.48 -11.13
N GLN A 57 2.21 -3.22 -11.53
CA GLN A 57 3.27 -2.21 -11.63
C GLN A 57 3.80 -1.81 -10.25
N ILE A 58 2.93 -1.75 -9.23
CA ILE A 58 3.35 -1.48 -7.86
C ILE A 58 4.23 -2.62 -7.34
N VAL A 59 3.86 -3.87 -7.64
CA VAL A 59 4.65 -5.04 -7.25
C VAL A 59 6.01 -5.06 -7.95
N ASP A 60 6.09 -4.69 -9.23
CA ASP A 60 7.38 -4.54 -9.93
C ASP A 60 8.31 -3.57 -9.19
N LEU A 61 7.80 -2.41 -8.79
CA LEU A 61 8.57 -1.40 -8.06
C LEU A 61 9.03 -1.88 -6.67
N LEU A 62 8.23 -2.72 -6.00
CA LEU A 62 8.63 -3.31 -4.71
C LEU A 62 9.65 -4.42 -4.89
N SER A 63 9.49 -5.24 -5.93
CA SER A 63 10.46 -6.26 -6.32
C SER A 63 11.84 -5.64 -6.56
N ASP A 64 11.88 -4.52 -7.29
CA ASP A 64 13.10 -3.76 -7.54
C ASP A 64 13.66 -3.11 -6.25
N GLU A 65 12.81 -2.46 -5.44
CA GLU A 65 13.26 -1.75 -4.22
C GLU A 65 13.82 -2.68 -3.14
N PHE A 66 13.20 -3.86 -2.97
CA PHE A 66 13.61 -4.82 -1.95
C PHE A 66 14.53 -5.93 -2.50
N GLU A 67 14.90 -5.86 -3.78
CA GLU A 67 15.75 -6.85 -4.47
C GLU A 67 15.24 -8.31 -4.30
N VAL A 68 13.93 -8.50 -4.39
CA VAL A 68 13.26 -9.81 -4.25
C VAL A 68 12.53 -10.17 -5.53
N ASP A 69 12.49 -11.46 -5.86
CA ASP A 69 11.73 -11.96 -7.00
C ASP A 69 10.23 -11.65 -6.82
N LYS A 70 9.62 -11.04 -7.83
CA LYS A 70 8.18 -10.73 -7.88
C LYS A 70 7.30 -11.95 -7.58
N ALA A 71 7.72 -13.16 -7.94
CA ALA A 71 6.97 -14.39 -7.64
C ALA A 71 6.95 -14.74 -6.14
N MET A 72 7.76 -14.07 -5.31
CA MET A 72 7.77 -14.20 -3.84
C MET A 72 6.94 -13.13 -3.13
N LEU A 73 6.39 -12.15 -3.85
CA LEU A 73 5.49 -11.10 -3.34
C LEU A 73 4.02 -11.48 -3.55
#